data_AF-A0A5B8JLL3-F1
#
_entry.id   AF-A0A5B8JLL3-F1
#
_cell.length_a   1.000
_cell.length_b   1.000
_cell.length_c   1.000
_cell.angle_alpha   90.00
_cell.angle_beta   90.00
_cell.angle_gamma   90.00
#
_symmetry.space_group_name_H-M   'P 1'
#
loop_
_entity.id
_entity.type
_entity.pdbx_description
1 polymer ?
#
loop_
_entity_poly.entity_id
_entity_poly.type
_entity_poly.pdbx_seq_one_letter_code
_entity_poly.pdbx_strand_id
1 'polypeptide(L)'
;MSFGDPNNPYGQQPGQGYGQGQGYGQNPGYGQPAGGRPGYGYPQQGQPAYGQPQQPYDQPQYGYPQPPTTPVQPYGGYPGDAGYGGGMPEPAHWGLRLGATLIDGLISSVPYFILNMLAAATDSMTLLMASFVVAIGLFVWLRIQEGSTGQTPGKKALGIKVLRESDGSTIGFGMAFVRQLAHILDAIPCYLGYLWPLWDEKKQTFADKVCATVVIKA
;
A
#
# COMPACT_ATOMS: atom_id res chain seq x y z
N MET A 1 -12.55 62.85 15.60
CA MET A 1 -12.65 61.67 16.49
C MET A 1 -13.81 60.82 16.02
N SER A 2 -13.54 59.66 15.44
CA SER A 2 -14.31 58.41 15.59
C SER A 2 -13.51 57.30 14.89
N PHE A 3 -13.66 56.06 15.33
CA PHE A 3 -12.60 55.05 15.23
C PHE A 3 -12.71 54.16 13.98
N GLY A 4 -11.56 53.87 13.37
CA GLY A 4 -11.41 52.75 12.43
C GLY A 4 -11.17 51.45 13.18
N ASP A 5 -11.56 50.33 12.57
CA ASP A 5 -11.45 48.99 13.14
C ASP A 5 -9.96 48.53 13.21
N PRO A 6 -9.39 48.23 14.39
CA PRO A 6 -7.93 48.08 14.51
C PRO A 6 -7.28 46.83 13.91
N ASN A 7 -8.01 45.82 13.41
CA ASN A 7 -7.42 44.51 13.06
C ASN A 7 -7.98 43.84 11.79
N ASN A 8 -7.97 44.55 10.65
CA ASN A 8 -8.12 43.91 9.32
C ASN A 8 -6.94 44.30 8.39
N PRO A 9 -5.86 43.48 8.32
CA PRO A 9 -4.64 43.90 7.64
C PRO A 9 -4.67 43.88 6.10
N TYR A 10 -5.62 43.21 5.43
CA TYR A 10 -5.62 43.08 3.96
C TYR A 10 -7.01 43.13 3.29
N GLY A 11 -7.80 44.16 3.59
CA GLY A 11 -8.96 44.54 2.79
C GLY A 11 -8.56 45.07 1.39
N GLN A 12 -9.25 44.63 0.34
CA GLN A 12 -8.92 44.87 -1.08
C GLN A 12 -9.30 46.27 -1.58
N GLN A 13 -8.67 46.76 -2.67
CA GLN A 13 -9.34 47.12 -3.94
C GLN A 13 -8.35 47.54 -5.07
N PRO A 14 -8.77 47.63 -6.36
CA PRO A 14 -7.88 47.44 -7.52
C PRO A 14 -7.42 48.72 -8.25
N GLY A 15 -6.40 48.59 -9.10
CA GLY A 15 -5.91 49.63 -10.03
C GLY A 15 -5.59 49.06 -11.42
N GLN A 16 -5.92 49.82 -12.47
CA GLN A 16 -5.79 49.44 -13.89
C GLN A 16 -4.35 49.61 -14.41
N GLY A 17 -3.99 48.91 -15.50
CA GLY A 17 -2.59 48.68 -15.88
C GLY A 17 -2.14 49.11 -17.29
N TYR A 18 -0.84 48.91 -17.51
CA TYR A 18 -0.01 49.10 -18.72
C TYR A 18 1.27 48.24 -18.53
N GLY A 19 2.04 47.82 -19.53
CA GLY A 19 1.89 47.90 -21.00
C GLY A 19 3.25 47.67 -21.70
N GLN A 20 3.28 46.96 -22.84
CA GLN A 20 4.49 46.56 -23.61
C GLN A 20 5.36 45.47 -22.91
N GLY A 21 6.06 44.56 -23.61
CA GLY A 21 6.26 44.37 -25.05
C GLY A 21 6.62 42.92 -25.45
N GLN A 22 6.79 42.68 -26.76
CA GLN A 22 6.84 41.35 -27.40
C GLN A 22 8.25 40.72 -27.50
N GLY A 23 8.34 39.39 -27.65
CA GLY A 23 9.57 38.67 -28.00
C GLY A 23 9.34 37.18 -28.27
N TYR A 24 9.31 36.78 -29.55
CA TYR A 24 8.97 35.42 -30.01
C TYR A 24 10.22 34.55 -30.27
N GLY A 25 10.08 33.21 -30.25
CA GLY A 25 11.09 32.33 -30.85
C GLY A 25 11.05 30.85 -30.42
N GLN A 26 10.34 30.00 -31.17
CA GLN A 26 10.50 28.53 -31.13
C GLN A 26 11.60 28.11 -32.12
N ASN A 27 12.31 26.99 -31.87
CA ASN A 27 12.52 25.96 -32.90
C ASN A 27 13.06 24.61 -32.32
N PRO A 28 12.63 23.44 -32.84
CA PRO A 28 13.23 22.13 -32.56
C PRO A 28 14.13 21.64 -33.73
N GLY A 29 14.96 20.62 -33.51
CA GLY A 29 15.78 20.02 -34.59
C GLY A 29 16.40 18.66 -34.25
N TYR A 30 16.25 17.70 -35.17
CA TYR A 30 16.77 16.33 -35.09
C TYR A 30 18.12 16.19 -35.85
N GLY A 31 19.02 15.28 -35.45
CA GLY A 31 20.26 14.99 -36.20
C GLY A 31 21.10 13.82 -35.65
N GLN A 32 21.69 13.01 -36.54
CA GLN A 32 22.33 11.71 -36.28
C GLN A 32 23.87 11.76 -36.02
N PRO A 33 24.52 10.63 -35.62
CA PRO A 33 25.87 10.63 -35.03
C PRO A 33 27.04 10.22 -35.96
N ALA A 34 28.24 10.71 -35.63
CA ALA A 34 29.58 10.20 -35.98
C ALA A 34 30.59 10.81 -34.96
N GLY A 35 31.75 10.25 -34.59
CA GLY A 35 32.42 9.01 -35.00
C GLY A 35 33.94 9.24 -35.03
N GLY A 36 34.74 8.52 -34.23
CA GLY A 36 36.18 8.36 -34.48
C GLY A 36 37.21 8.76 -33.40
N ARG A 37 37.82 7.70 -32.82
CA ARG A 37 39.24 7.55 -32.42
C ARG A 37 39.79 8.18 -31.11
N PRO A 38 40.65 7.44 -30.36
CA PRO A 38 41.30 7.89 -29.12
C PRO A 38 42.75 8.36 -29.33
N GLY A 39 43.34 9.06 -28.35
CA GLY A 39 44.80 9.21 -28.31
C GLY A 39 45.38 10.19 -27.28
N TYR A 40 46.42 9.71 -26.58
CA TYR A 40 47.53 10.45 -25.97
C TYR A 40 47.28 11.31 -24.73
N GLY A 41 47.82 10.83 -23.60
CA GLY A 41 47.86 11.56 -22.33
C GLY A 41 49.16 12.33 -22.11
N TYR A 42 49.17 13.13 -21.05
CA TYR A 42 50.35 13.82 -20.52
C TYR A 42 50.47 13.51 -19.01
N PRO A 43 51.68 13.23 -18.48
CA PRO A 43 51.87 13.05 -17.06
C PRO A 43 51.91 14.41 -16.35
N GLN A 44 51.08 14.61 -15.32
CA GLN A 44 51.19 15.79 -14.45
C GLN A 44 51.95 15.43 -13.16
N GLN A 45 52.96 16.24 -12.85
CA GLN A 45 53.95 15.98 -11.80
C GLN A 45 53.38 16.14 -10.39
N GLY A 46 53.96 15.40 -9.44
CA GLY A 46 53.50 15.38 -8.04
C GLY A 46 53.74 16.71 -7.31
N GLN A 47 52.83 17.04 -6.40
CA GLN A 47 52.95 18.18 -5.49
C GLN A 47 53.63 17.75 -4.16
N PRO A 48 54.48 18.59 -3.55
CA PRO A 48 55.12 18.25 -2.27
C PRO A 48 54.13 18.18 -1.11
N ALA A 49 54.21 17.10 -0.32
CA ALA A 49 53.44 16.96 0.91
C ALA A 49 54.07 17.79 2.05
N TYR A 50 53.42 18.86 2.46
CA TYR A 50 53.78 19.59 3.68
C TYR A 50 53.24 18.83 4.91
N GLY A 51 54.13 18.18 5.65
CA GLY A 51 53.78 17.44 6.86
C GLY A 51 53.41 18.37 8.02
N GLN A 52 52.22 18.16 8.61
CA GLN A 52 51.90 18.63 9.96
C GLN A 52 52.20 17.53 10.99
N PRO A 53 52.78 17.85 12.16
CA PRO A 53 52.92 16.89 13.24
C PRO A 53 51.56 16.64 13.91
N GLN A 54 51.05 15.41 13.82
CA GLN A 54 49.89 14.99 14.60
C GLN A 54 50.26 14.83 16.08
N GLN A 55 49.49 15.45 16.98
CA GLN A 55 49.56 15.13 18.40
C GLN A 55 48.60 13.97 18.71
N PRO A 56 49.01 12.95 19.49
CA PRO A 56 48.13 11.88 19.91
C PRO A 56 47.21 12.38 21.04
N TYR A 57 45.91 12.35 20.79
CA TYR A 57 44.89 12.59 21.81
C TYR A 57 44.30 11.24 22.25
N ASP A 58 44.72 10.75 23.42
CA ASP A 58 44.12 9.57 24.03
C ASP A 58 42.68 9.88 24.48
N GLN A 59 41.68 9.26 23.84
CA GLN A 59 40.30 9.25 24.32
C GLN A 59 40.01 7.93 25.06
N PRO A 60 39.59 7.97 26.34
CA PRO A 60 39.16 6.77 27.05
C PRO A 60 37.79 6.30 26.57
N GLN A 61 37.76 5.16 25.88
CA GLN A 61 36.53 4.52 25.40
C GLN A 61 35.76 3.87 26.57
N TYR A 62 34.73 4.56 27.08
CA TYR A 62 33.78 3.99 28.05
C TYR A 62 32.89 2.92 27.39
N GLY A 63 33.21 1.65 27.61
CA GLY A 63 32.39 0.52 27.18
C GLY A 63 31.18 0.29 28.08
N TYR A 64 29.97 0.31 27.51
CA TYR A 64 28.77 -0.15 28.19
C TYR A 64 28.71 -1.70 28.19
N PRO A 65 28.33 -2.35 29.30
CA PRO A 65 28.19 -3.80 29.35
C PRO A 65 26.99 -4.28 28.53
N GLN A 66 27.18 -5.31 27.71
CA GLN A 66 26.10 -5.96 26.97
C GLN A 66 25.29 -6.89 27.90
N PRO A 67 23.94 -6.86 27.87
CA PRO A 67 23.12 -7.80 28.62
C PRO A 67 23.21 -9.22 28.02
N PRO A 68 23.04 -10.28 28.83
CA PRO A 68 23.26 -11.66 28.40
C PRO A 68 22.20 -12.13 27.40
N THR A 69 22.65 -12.62 26.24
CA THR A 69 21.80 -13.25 25.24
C THR A 69 21.32 -14.62 25.71
N THR A 70 20.03 -14.75 26.08
CA THR A 70 19.39 -16.05 26.25
C THR A 70 18.96 -16.59 24.88
N PRO A 71 19.26 -17.86 24.54
CA PRO A 71 18.91 -18.43 23.24
C PRO A 71 17.43 -18.84 23.22
N VAL A 72 16.57 -17.97 22.66
CA VAL A 72 15.17 -18.30 22.41
C VAL A 72 15.06 -19.15 21.15
N GLN A 73 14.49 -20.36 21.28
CA GLN A 73 14.26 -21.28 20.16
C GLN A 73 13.16 -20.74 19.22
N PRO A 74 13.23 -21.00 17.90
CA PRO A 74 12.38 -20.33 16.92
C PRO A 74 10.97 -20.94 16.85
N TYR A 75 9.96 -20.13 17.16
CA TYR A 75 8.59 -20.34 16.68
C TYR A 75 8.26 -19.24 15.67
N GLY A 76 7.63 -19.62 14.55
CA GLY A 76 7.59 -18.81 13.32
C GLY A 76 7.04 -17.39 13.48
N GLY A 77 7.94 -16.43 13.63
CA GLY A 77 7.64 -15.00 13.51
C GLY A 77 7.76 -14.56 12.05
N TYR A 78 6.71 -13.94 11.52
CA TYR A 78 6.89 -13.04 10.38
C TYR A 78 7.77 -11.86 10.83
N PRO A 79 8.73 -11.40 10.01
CA PRO A 79 9.53 -10.24 10.35
C PRO A 79 8.65 -8.99 10.34
N GLY A 80 8.24 -8.55 11.52
CA GLY A 80 7.92 -7.14 11.76
C GLY A 80 9.22 -6.39 11.95
N ASP A 81 9.97 -6.17 10.87
CA ASP A 81 11.28 -5.51 10.90
C ASP A 81 11.59 -4.83 9.55
N ALA A 82 12.58 -3.94 9.57
CA ALA A 82 13.20 -3.21 8.47
C ALA A 82 12.28 -2.26 7.67
N GLY A 83 12.52 -0.95 7.84
CA GLY A 83 11.92 0.07 6.98
C GLY A 83 12.38 -0.06 5.52
N TYR A 84 11.50 0.39 4.60
CA TYR A 84 11.78 0.77 3.21
C TYR A 84 13.16 0.34 2.64
N GLY A 85 13.27 -0.93 2.24
CA GLY A 85 14.51 -1.49 1.71
C GLY A 85 14.35 -2.86 1.04
N GLY A 86 13.47 -3.72 1.58
CA GLY A 86 12.98 -4.91 0.88
C GLY A 86 11.84 -4.54 -0.07
N GLY A 87 11.93 -4.95 -1.35
CA GLY A 87 10.81 -4.80 -2.28
C GLY A 87 9.56 -5.54 -1.79
N MET A 88 8.37 -5.03 -2.13
CA MET A 88 7.10 -5.65 -1.72
C MET A 88 7.08 -7.15 -2.10
N PRO A 89 6.61 -8.05 -1.21
CA PRO A 89 6.50 -9.47 -1.53
C PRO A 89 5.63 -9.71 -2.77
N GLU A 90 5.86 -10.84 -3.45
CA GLU A 90 5.25 -11.10 -4.76
C GLU A 90 3.72 -10.92 -4.74
N PRO A 91 3.15 -10.05 -5.60
CA PRO A 91 1.70 -9.86 -5.68
C PRO A 91 0.97 -11.16 -6.01
N ALA A 92 -0.06 -11.48 -5.24
CA ALA A 92 -0.88 -12.67 -5.41
C ALA A 92 -1.56 -12.64 -6.80
N HIS A 93 -1.37 -13.70 -7.59
CA HIS A 93 -1.98 -13.79 -8.91
C HIS A 93 -3.50 -13.93 -8.81
N TRP A 94 -4.21 -13.50 -9.87
CA TRP A 94 -5.66 -13.50 -9.95
C TRP A 94 -6.32 -14.81 -9.50
N GLY A 95 -5.80 -15.97 -9.94
CA GLY A 95 -6.30 -17.29 -9.53
C GLY A 95 -6.30 -17.56 -8.01
N LEU A 96 -5.29 -17.10 -7.25
CA LEU A 96 -5.31 -17.24 -5.78
C LEU A 96 -6.37 -16.34 -5.15
N ARG A 97 -6.53 -15.12 -5.69
CA ARG A 97 -7.56 -14.18 -5.24
C ARG A 97 -8.96 -14.75 -5.49
N LEU A 98 -9.22 -15.30 -6.68
CA LEU A 98 -10.48 -15.99 -7.00
C LEU A 98 -10.70 -17.20 -6.09
N GLY A 99 -9.72 -18.08 -5.96
CA GLY A 99 -9.82 -19.28 -5.12
C GLY A 99 -10.14 -18.94 -3.66
N ALA A 100 -9.50 -17.91 -3.10
CA ALA A 100 -9.77 -17.47 -1.74
C ALA A 100 -11.20 -16.94 -1.58
N THR A 101 -11.66 -16.10 -2.52
CA THR A 101 -13.03 -15.59 -2.55
C THR A 101 -14.06 -16.71 -2.70
N LEU A 102 -13.77 -17.76 -3.48
CA LEU A 102 -14.64 -18.94 -3.59
C LEU A 102 -14.71 -19.72 -2.27
N ILE A 103 -13.58 -19.94 -1.58
CA ILE A 103 -13.55 -20.63 -0.28
C ILE A 103 -14.31 -19.82 0.78
N ASP A 104 -14.06 -18.52 0.89
CA ASP A 104 -14.77 -17.64 1.83
C ASP A 104 -16.27 -17.56 1.49
N GLY A 105 -16.61 -17.53 0.20
CA GLY A 105 -17.97 -17.57 -0.31
C GLY A 105 -18.69 -18.86 0.07
N LEU A 106 -18.04 -20.03 0.00
CA LEU A 106 -18.62 -21.30 0.45
C LEU A 106 -18.80 -21.33 1.97
N ILE A 107 -17.81 -20.89 2.74
CA ILE A 107 -17.89 -20.79 4.21
C ILE A 107 -19.08 -19.94 4.65
N SER A 108 -19.33 -18.82 3.96
CA SER A 108 -20.47 -17.94 4.29
C SER A 108 -21.81 -18.43 3.74
N SER A 109 -21.84 -19.05 2.56
CA SER A 109 -23.09 -19.39 1.86
C SER A 109 -23.67 -20.75 2.24
N VAL A 110 -22.86 -21.76 2.54
CA VAL A 110 -23.37 -23.09 2.90
C VAL A 110 -24.26 -23.07 4.15
N PRO A 111 -23.87 -22.43 5.29
CA PRO A 111 -24.76 -22.32 6.46
C PRO A 111 -26.04 -21.54 6.15
N TYR A 112 -25.95 -20.47 5.36
CA TYR A 112 -27.09 -19.66 4.95
C TYR A 112 -28.09 -20.46 4.11
N PHE A 113 -27.62 -21.19 3.08
CA PHE A 113 -28.49 -22.01 2.23
C PHE A 113 -29.11 -23.19 3.00
N ILE A 114 -28.36 -23.87 3.88
CA ILE A 114 -28.92 -24.94 4.72
C ILE A 114 -30.04 -24.40 5.61
N LEU A 115 -29.83 -23.27 6.29
CA LEU A 115 -30.87 -22.65 7.13
C LEU A 115 -32.10 -22.21 6.32
N ASN A 116 -31.92 -21.69 5.10
CA ASN A 116 -33.03 -21.32 4.23
C ASN A 116 -33.81 -22.54 3.69
N MET A 117 -33.13 -23.64 3.33
CA MET A 117 -33.81 -24.88 2.93
C MET A 117 -34.60 -25.48 4.09
N LEU A 118 -34.04 -25.49 5.31
CA LEU A 118 -34.74 -25.96 6.50
C LEU A 118 -35.92 -25.04 6.86
N ALA A 119 -35.75 -23.71 6.76
CA ALA A 119 -36.82 -22.74 6.96
C ALA A 119 -37.99 -22.99 5.99
N ALA A 120 -37.70 -23.15 4.69
CA ALA A 120 -38.71 -23.43 3.67
C ALA A 120 -39.39 -24.81 3.87
N ALA A 121 -38.62 -25.84 4.25
CA ALA A 121 -39.17 -27.18 4.49
C ALA A 121 -40.02 -27.30 5.77
N THR A 122 -39.98 -26.31 6.67
CA THR A 122 -40.67 -26.32 7.96
C THR A 122 -41.60 -25.11 8.17
N ASP A 123 -41.75 -24.24 7.16
CA ASP A 123 -42.42 -22.94 7.22
C ASP A 123 -41.99 -22.08 8.43
N SER A 124 -40.70 -22.13 8.76
CA SER A 124 -40.16 -21.54 9.99
C SER A 124 -39.57 -20.15 9.77
N MET A 125 -40.35 -19.12 10.10
CA MET A 125 -39.89 -17.72 10.18
C MET A 125 -38.67 -17.58 11.10
N THR A 126 -38.58 -18.35 12.20
CA THR A 126 -37.44 -18.33 13.12
C THR A 126 -36.14 -18.79 12.44
N LEU A 127 -36.19 -19.87 11.66
CA LEU A 127 -35.01 -20.34 10.89
C LEU A 127 -34.63 -19.36 9.78
N LEU A 128 -35.63 -18.74 9.13
CA LEU A 128 -35.39 -17.70 8.14
C LEU A 128 -34.66 -16.50 8.76
N MET A 129 -35.12 -15.98 9.89
CA MET A 129 -34.46 -14.89 10.63
C MET A 129 -33.07 -15.29 11.13
N ALA A 130 -32.91 -16.51 11.65
CA ALA A 130 -31.61 -17.04 12.04
C ALA A 130 -30.61 -17.09 10.87
N SER A 131 -31.06 -17.42 9.66
CA SER A 131 -30.21 -17.41 8.46
C SER A 131 -29.61 -16.03 8.17
N PHE A 132 -30.38 -14.94 8.32
CA PHE A 132 -29.89 -13.57 8.13
C PHE A 132 -28.90 -13.17 9.23
N VAL A 133 -29.17 -13.52 10.49
CA VAL A 133 -28.25 -13.27 11.61
C VAL A 133 -26.92 -14.01 11.40
N VAL A 134 -26.95 -15.27 10.94
CA VAL A 134 -25.75 -16.05 10.61
C VAL A 134 -24.99 -15.44 9.42
N ALA A 135 -25.69 -15.04 8.35
CA ALA A 135 -25.06 -14.41 7.18
C ALA A 135 -24.37 -13.08 7.54
N ILE A 136 -25.03 -12.22 8.32
CA ILE A 136 -24.45 -10.94 8.80
C ILE A 136 -23.26 -11.22 9.73
N GLY A 137 -23.40 -12.18 10.66
CA GLY A 137 -22.33 -12.57 11.57
C GLY A 137 -21.08 -13.07 10.85
N LEU A 138 -21.24 -13.96 9.87
CA LEU A 138 -20.15 -14.47 9.04
C LEU A 138 -19.53 -13.36 8.17
N PHE A 139 -20.34 -12.49 7.57
CA PHE A 139 -19.85 -11.34 6.80
C PHE A 139 -18.98 -10.40 7.66
N VAL A 140 -19.46 -10.02 8.85
CA VAL A 140 -18.72 -9.15 9.78
C VAL A 140 -17.44 -9.84 10.26
N TRP A 141 -17.53 -11.12 10.64
CA TRP A 141 -16.38 -11.90 11.09
C TRP A 141 -15.30 -12.00 10.02
N LEU A 142 -15.66 -12.24 8.74
CA LEU A 142 -14.70 -12.24 7.64
C LEU A 142 -13.99 -10.89 7.48
N ARG A 143 -14.69 -9.76 7.63
CA ARG A 143 -14.05 -8.42 7.60
C ARG A 143 -13.16 -8.15 8.81
N ILE A 144 -13.50 -8.68 9.98
CA ILE A 144 -12.63 -8.61 11.17
C ILE A 144 -11.35 -9.42 10.90
N GLN A 145 -11.45 -10.64 10.36
CA GLN A 145 -10.28 -11.46 10.01
C GLN A 145 -9.40 -10.81 8.94
N GLU A 146 -10.02 -10.33 7.85
CA GLU A 146 -9.34 -9.62 6.75
C GLU A 146 -8.66 -8.33 7.24
N GLY A 147 -9.34 -7.53 8.06
CA GLY A 147 -8.82 -6.26 8.56
C GLY A 147 -7.74 -6.41 9.63
N SER A 148 -7.87 -7.37 10.55
CA SER A 148 -6.91 -7.55 11.65
C SER A 148 -5.65 -8.31 11.24
N THR A 149 -5.76 -9.32 10.36
CA THR A 149 -4.65 -10.21 9.99
C THR A 149 -4.23 -10.13 8.51
N GLY A 150 -4.96 -9.39 7.68
CA GLY A 150 -4.83 -9.45 6.22
C GLY A 150 -5.43 -10.72 5.60
N GLN A 151 -5.92 -11.68 6.40
CA GLN A 151 -6.31 -13.01 5.92
C GLN A 151 -7.67 -13.47 6.46
N THR A 152 -8.59 -13.70 5.53
CA THR A 152 -9.77 -14.56 5.73
C THR A 152 -9.38 -16.05 5.69
N PRO A 153 -10.23 -17.00 6.11
CA PRO A 153 -9.93 -18.43 6.03
C PRO A 153 -9.51 -18.91 4.63
N GLY A 154 -10.18 -18.46 3.56
CA GLY A 154 -9.81 -18.77 2.18
C GLY A 154 -8.44 -18.21 1.78
N LYS A 155 -8.10 -17.00 2.23
CA LYS A 155 -6.76 -16.42 2.04
C LYS A 155 -5.67 -17.15 2.84
N LYS A 156 -5.98 -17.61 4.07
CA LYS A 156 -5.08 -18.46 4.88
C LYS A 156 -4.82 -19.79 4.15
N ALA A 157 -5.87 -20.44 3.66
CA ALA A 157 -5.78 -21.71 2.94
C ALA A 157 -4.94 -21.64 1.65
N LEU A 158 -4.92 -20.49 0.97
CA LEU A 158 -4.15 -20.28 -0.27
C LEU A 158 -2.84 -19.50 -0.08
N GLY A 159 -2.42 -19.23 1.16
CA GLY A 159 -1.16 -18.54 1.43
C GLY A 159 -1.08 -17.15 0.81
N ILE A 160 -2.12 -16.33 0.97
CA ILE A 160 -2.14 -14.91 0.55
C ILE A 160 -2.62 -13.99 1.68
N LYS A 161 -2.25 -12.71 1.64
CA LYS A 161 -2.70 -11.69 2.61
C LYS A 161 -2.90 -10.33 1.94
N VAL A 162 -3.92 -9.57 2.37
CA VAL A 162 -4.12 -8.16 1.98
C VAL A 162 -3.48 -7.24 3.02
N LEU A 163 -2.69 -6.27 2.55
CA LEU A 163 -1.99 -5.29 3.37
C LEU A 163 -2.14 -3.88 2.77
N ARG A 164 -1.85 -2.85 3.55
CA ARG A 164 -1.75 -1.47 3.05
C ARG A 164 -0.48 -1.33 2.20
N GLU A 165 -0.59 -0.64 1.08
CA GLU A 165 0.51 -0.48 0.11
C GLU A 165 1.67 0.39 0.65
N SER A 166 1.39 1.35 1.55
CA SER A 166 2.37 2.32 2.05
C SER A 166 3.31 1.80 3.13
N ASP A 167 2.91 0.79 3.90
CA ASP A 167 3.64 0.37 5.11
C ASP A 167 3.60 -1.15 5.35
N GLY A 168 2.91 -1.92 4.51
CA GLY A 168 2.75 -3.36 4.70
C GLY A 168 1.93 -3.75 5.94
N SER A 169 1.29 -2.78 6.62
CA SER A 169 0.47 -3.06 7.81
C SER A 169 -0.89 -3.68 7.44
N THR A 170 -1.55 -4.29 8.43
CA THR A 170 -2.92 -4.77 8.25
C THR A 170 -3.89 -3.58 8.22
N ILE A 171 -4.89 -3.65 7.35
CA ILE A 171 -5.70 -2.49 6.97
C ILE A 171 -6.68 -2.03 8.05
N GLY A 172 -6.98 -2.88 9.04
CA GLY A 172 -8.01 -2.67 10.05
C GLY A 172 -9.42 -2.98 9.55
N PHE A 173 -10.34 -3.28 10.47
CA PHE A 173 -11.73 -3.64 10.14
C PHE A 173 -12.43 -2.57 9.28
N GLY A 174 -12.27 -1.28 9.62
CA GLY A 174 -12.90 -0.18 8.90
C GLY A 174 -12.52 -0.14 7.43
N MET A 175 -11.22 -0.25 7.11
CA MET A 175 -10.77 -0.29 5.72
C MET A 175 -11.10 -1.61 5.01
N ALA A 176 -11.14 -2.75 5.71
CA ALA A 176 -11.62 -3.99 5.13
C ALA A 176 -13.10 -3.90 4.71
N PHE A 177 -13.93 -3.21 5.51
CA PHE A 177 -15.32 -2.92 5.18
C PHE A 177 -15.45 -1.90 4.03
N VAL A 178 -14.72 -0.78 4.07
CA VAL A 178 -14.70 0.22 2.97
C VAL A 178 -14.24 -0.42 1.66
N ARG A 179 -13.22 -1.28 1.69
CA ARG A 179 -12.74 -2.03 0.52
C ARG A 179 -13.80 -2.99 -0.02
N GLN A 180 -14.63 -3.58 0.84
CA GLN A 180 -15.77 -4.37 0.38
C GLN A 180 -16.86 -3.53 -0.30
N LEU A 181 -17.08 -2.28 0.13
CA LEU A 181 -17.96 -1.36 -0.59
C LEU A 181 -17.33 -0.91 -1.92
N ALA A 182 -16.01 -0.67 -1.93
CA ALA A 182 -15.28 -0.30 -3.13
C ALA A 182 -15.29 -1.40 -4.21
N HIS A 183 -15.49 -2.68 -3.85
CA HIS A 183 -15.73 -3.77 -4.80
C HIS A 183 -17.03 -3.61 -5.63
N ILE A 184 -17.91 -2.66 -5.31
CA ILE A 184 -19.00 -2.24 -6.22
C ILE A 184 -18.42 -1.61 -7.49
N LEU A 185 -17.33 -0.84 -7.38
CA LEU A 185 -16.63 -0.23 -8.52
C LEU A 185 -16.03 -1.28 -9.46
N ASP A 186 -15.66 -2.46 -8.93
CA ASP A 186 -15.18 -3.57 -9.75
C ASP A 186 -16.31 -4.19 -10.61
N ALA A 187 -17.56 -4.10 -10.15
CA ALA A 187 -18.74 -4.63 -10.85
C ALA A 187 -19.30 -3.69 -11.93
N ILE A 188 -19.28 -2.36 -11.70
CA ILE A 188 -19.85 -1.34 -12.61
C ILE A 188 -19.43 -1.52 -14.08
N PRO A 189 -18.13 -1.65 -14.43
CA PRO A 189 -17.69 -1.87 -15.81
C PRO A 189 -17.78 -3.35 -16.19
N CYS A 190 -18.98 -3.94 -16.09
CA CYS A 190 -19.25 -5.35 -16.41
C CYS A 190 -18.27 -6.34 -15.75
N TYR A 191 -18.04 -6.18 -14.44
CA TYR A 191 -17.09 -6.98 -13.65
C TYR A 191 -15.59 -6.87 -14.05
N LEU A 192 -15.22 -5.95 -14.95
CA LEU A 192 -13.84 -5.80 -15.44
C LEU A 192 -12.83 -5.53 -14.31
N GLY A 193 -13.22 -4.87 -13.22
CA GLY A 193 -12.32 -4.61 -12.09
C GLY A 193 -11.89 -5.87 -11.34
N TYR A 194 -12.73 -6.92 -11.34
CA TYR A 194 -12.36 -8.24 -10.82
C TYR A 194 -11.37 -8.98 -11.73
N LEU A 195 -11.33 -8.65 -13.02
CA LEU A 195 -10.38 -9.21 -13.99
C LEU A 195 -9.09 -8.39 -14.07
N TRP A 196 -9.11 -7.12 -13.65
CA TRP A 196 -7.97 -6.20 -13.67
C TRP A 196 -6.64 -6.77 -13.12
N PRO A 197 -6.61 -7.61 -12.05
CA PRO A 197 -5.40 -8.28 -11.58
C PRO A 197 -4.68 -9.20 -12.60
N LEU A 198 -5.27 -9.48 -13.76
CA LEU A 198 -4.65 -10.27 -14.83
C LEU A 198 -3.61 -9.49 -15.65
N TRP A 199 -3.73 -8.15 -15.72
CA TRP A 199 -2.82 -7.28 -16.50
C TRP A 199 -2.27 -6.10 -15.70
N ASP A 200 -2.76 -5.85 -14.48
CA ASP A 200 -2.21 -4.83 -13.59
C ASP A 200 -0.84 -5.22 -13.02
N GLU A 201 0.14 -4.31 -13.07
CA GLU A 201 1.51 -4.56 -12.58
C GLU A 201 1.56 -4.96 -11.09
N LYS A 202 0.70 -4.35 -10.27
CA LYS A 202 0.54 -4.66 -8.83
C LYS A 202 -0.55 -5.71 -8.57
N LYS A 203 -1.14 -6.26 -9.64
CA LYS A 203 -2.25 -7.23 -9.65
C LYS A 203 -3.44 -6.76 -8.81
N GLN A 204 -3.72 -5.45 -8.74
CA GLN A 204 -4.80 -4.86 -7.94
C GLN A 204 -6.15 -4.90 -8.65
N THR A 205 -7.27 -4.93 -7.91
CA THR A 205 -8.60 -4.53 -8.44
C THR A 205 -8.79 -3.00 -8.34
N PHE A 206 -9.89 -2.44 -8.85
CA PHE A 206 -10.20 -1.02 -8.64
C PHE A 206 -10.47 -0.72 -7.15
N ALA A 207 -11.14 -1.63 -6.44
CA ALA A 207 -11.30 -1.53 -4.99
C ALA A 207 -9.95 -1.48 -4.25
N ASP A 208 -9.00 -2.34 -4.65
CA ASP A 208 -7.66 -2.36 -4.06
C ASP A 208 -6.94 -1.01 -4.25
N LYS A 209 -7.04 -0.42 -5.45
CA LYS A 209 -6.44 0.88 -5.81
C LYS A 209 -7.05 2.04 -5.02
N VAL A 210 -8.37 2.11 -4.96
CA VAL A 210 -9.09 3.16 -4.21
C VAL A 210 -8.78 3.09 -2.71
N CYS A 211 -8.54 1.89 -2.18
CA CYS A 211 -8.21 1.69 -0.77
C CYS A 211 -6.70 1.68 -0.46
N ALA A 212 -5.82 1.92 -1.45
CA ALA A 212 -4.36 1.82 -1.32
C ALA A 212 -3.90 0.50 -0.66
N THR A 213 -4.39 -0.63 -1.18
CA THR A 213 -4.10 -1.97 -0.69
C THR A 213 -3.47 -2.86 -1.76
N VAL A 214 -2.72 -3.86 -1.33
CA VAL A 214 -2.13 -4.88 -2.19
C VAL A 214 -2.37 -6.27 -1.58
N VAL A 215 -2.64 -7.27 -2.41
CA VAL A 215 -2.68 -8.67 -1.98
C VAL A 215 -1.41 -9.35 -2.45
N ILE A 216 -0.66 -9.89 -1.50
CA ILE A 216 0.63 -10.56 -1.70
C ILE A 216 0.54 -12.04 -1.32
N LYS A 217 1.52 -12.84 -1.76
CA LYS A 217 1.77 -14.16 -1.14
C LYS A 217 2.13 -13.97 0.34
N ALA A 218 1.63 -14.87 1.18
CA ALA A 218 1.71 -14.78 2.64
C ALA A 218 3.05 -15.26 3.17
#